data_AF-A0A929INR4-F1
#
_entry.id   AF-A0A929INR4-F1
#
_cell.length_a   1.000
_cell.length_b   1.000
_cell.length_c   1.000
_cell.angle_alpha   90.00
_cell.angle_beta   90.00
_cell.angle_gamma   90.00
#
_symmetry.space_group_name_H-M   'P 1'
#
loop_
_entity.id
_entity.type
_entity.pdbx_description
1 polymer ?
#
loop_
_entity_poly.entity_id
_entity_poly.type
_entity_poly.pdbx_seq_one_letter_code
_entity_poly.pdbx_strand_id
1 'polypeptide(L)' 'YTVDRAHHQYAGGLPDDEMVRLIRQGVGLGGHNREYLANTVQHLDELGINDGPLHRLLTLIGE' A
#
# COMPACT_ATOMS: atom_id res chain seq x y z
N TYR A 1 14.01 8.98 6.06
CA TYR A 1 14.50 7.60 6.28
C TYR A 1 14.41 6.84 4.95
N THR A 2 15.26 5.85 4.73
CA THR A 2 15.27 4.99 3.53
C THR A 2 15.27 3.52 3.94
N VAL A 3 14.62 2.67 3.15
CA VAL A 3 14.50 1.22 3.44
C VAL A 3 15.84 0.48 3.32
N ASP A 4 16.11 -0.44 4.24
CA ASP A 4 17.16 -1.45 4.11
C ASP A 4 16.63 -2.65 3.32
N ARG A 5 17.21 -2.90 2.15
CA ARG A 5 16.81 -4.00 1.26
C ARG A 5 17.29 -5.38 1.73
N ALA A 6 18.20 -5.44 2.71
CA ALA A 6 18.65 -6.69 3.33
C ALA A 6 17.78 -7.11 4.53
N HIS A 7 16.84 -6.26 4.96
CA HIS A 7 16.00 -6.55 6.12
C HIS A 7 14.98 -7.67 5.82
N HIS A 8 14.79 -8.59 6.77
CA HIS A 8 13.92 -9.77 6.59
C HIS A 8 12.45 -9.46 6.27
N GLN A 9 11.97 -8.24 6.60
CA GLN A 9 10.61 -7.78 6.29
C GLN A 9 10.50 -7.06 4.93
N TYR A 10 11.62 -6.85 4.22
CA TYR A 10 11.59 -6.24 2.90
C TYR A 10 11.09 -7.26 1.87
N ALA A 11 9.84 -7.09 1.44
CA ALA A 11 9.19 -8.02 0.51
C ALA A 11 9.60 -7.84 -0.97
N GLY A 12 10.34 -6.78 -1.30
CA GLY A 12 10.78 -6.52 -2.68
C GLY A 12 9.63 -6.20 -3.63
N GLY A 13 9.84 -6.48 -4.92
CA GLY A 13 8.83 -6.32 -5.96
C GLY A 13 7.90 -7.54 -6.00
N LEU A 14 6.69 -7.38 -5.49
CA LEU A 14 5.66 -8.42 -5.51
C LEU A 14 4.78 -8.28 -6.76
N PRO A 15 4.28 -9.39 -7.32
CA PRO A 15 3.16 -9.38 -8.26
C PRO A 15 1.91 -8.73 -7.64
N ASP A 16 1.04 -8.16 -8.49
CA ASP A 16 -0.15 -7.44 -8.04
C ASP A 16 -1.10 -8.30 -7.19
N ASP A 17 -1.33 -9.55 -7.60
CA ASP A 17 -2.22 -10.49 -6.91
C ASP A 17 -1.72 -10.81 -5.50
N GLU A 18 -0.41 -11.00 -5.35
CA GLU A 18 0.19 -11.22 -4.04
C GLU A 18 0.13 -9.95 -3.18
N MET A 19 0.42 -8.78 -3.74
CA MET A 19 0.33 -7.51 -3.03
C MET A 19 -1.09 -7.22 -2.54
N VAL A 20 -2.10 -7.39 -3.41
CA VAL A 20 -3.52 -7.22 -3.08
C VAL A 20 -3.93 -8.19 -1.97
N ARG A 21 -3.54 -9.47 -2.07
CA ARG A 21 -3.81 -10.47 -1.04
C ARG A 21 -3.26 -10.04 0.33
N LEU A 22 -2.00 -9.61 0.38
CA LEU A 22 -1.36 -9.17 1.62
C LEU A 22 -2.03 -7.93 2.21
N ILE A 23 -2.42 -6.96 1.38
CA ILE A 23 -3.08 -5.73 1.85
C ILE A 23 -4.50 -6.02 2.37
N ARG A 24 -5.24 -6.91 1.72
CA ARG A 24 -6.60 -7.30 2.16
C ARG A 24 -6.61 -7.96 3.53
N GLN A 25 -5.67 -8.86 3.79
CA GLN A 25 -5.60 -9.58 5.06
C GLN A 25 -4.85 -8.82 6.17
N GLY A 26 -4.04 -7.82 5.81
CA GLY A 26 -3.15 -7.14 6.74
C GLY A 26 -3.90 -6.35 7.81
N VAL A 27 -3.64 -6.68 9.08
CA VAL A 27 -4.13 -5.95 10.24
C VAL A 27 -2.98 -5.77 11.22
N GLY A 28 -2.74 -4.53 11.63
CA GLY A 28 -1.73 -4.18 12.63
C GLY A 28 -2.33 -3.34 13.76
N LEU A 29 -1.45 -2.80 14.61
CA LEU A 29 -1.85 -1.92 15.71
C LEU A 29 -2.62 -0.67 15.22
N GLY A 30 -2.34 -0.21 14.00
CA GLY A 30 -3.01 0.92 13.36
C GLY A 30 -4.28 0.57 12.58
N GLY A 31 -4.76 -0.68 12.64
CA GLY A 31 -5.96 -1.13 11.90
C GLY A 31 -5.64 -1.86 10.60
N HIS A 32 -6.59 -1.87 9.66
CA HIS A 32 -6.47 -2.59 8.40
C HIS A 32 -5.54 -1.89 7.41
N ASN A 33 -4.68 -2.64 6.73
CA ASN A 33 -3.74 -2.09 5.75
C ASN A 33 -4.46 -1.42 4.56
N ARG A 34 -5.63 -1.94 4.16
CA ARG A 34 -6.48 -1.30 3.13
C ARG A 34 -6.95 0.11 3.52
N GLU A 35 -7.24 0.34 4.80
CA GLU A 35 -7.68 1.65 5.30
C GLU A 35 -6.49 2.61 5.33
N TYR A 36 -5.33 2.11 5.75
CA TYR A 36 -4.08 2.86 5.66
C TYR A 36 -3.77 3.30 4.22
N LEU A 37 -3.89 2.39 3.24
CA LEU A 37 -3.68 2.72 1.83
C LEU A 37 -4.66 3.79 1.35
N ALA A 38 -5.96 3.61 1.61
CA ALA A 38 -7.00 4.56 1.19
C ALA A 38 -6.76 5.96 1.77
N ASN A 39 -6.46 6.05 3.07
CA ASN A 39 -6.16 7.32 3.73
C ASN A 39 -4.87 7.95 3.19
N THR A 40 -3.86 7.15 2.88
CA THR A 40 -2.61 7.63 2.29
C THR A 40 -2.84 8.23 0.91
N VAL A 41 -3.60 7.54 0.05
CA VAL A 41 -3.95 8.03 -1.29
C VAL A 41 -4.76 9.33 -1.19
N GLN A 42 -5.79 9.38 -0.33
CA GLN A 42 -6.56 10.60 -0.11
C GLN A 42 -5.67 11.78 0.31
N HIS A 43 -4.72 11.56 1.22
CA HIS A 43 -3.85 12.62 1.68
C HIS A 43 -2.88 13.10 0.58
N LEU A 44 -2.42 12.20 -0.30
CA LEU A 44 -1.64 12.59 -1.47
C LEU A 44 -2.47 13.46 -2.42
N ASP A 45 -3.74 13.13 -2.64
CA ASP A 45 -4.67 13.94 -3.44
C ASP A 45 -4.88 15.34 -2.85
N GLU A 46 -5.05 15.45 -1.53
CA GLU A 46 -5.15 16.74 -0.82
C GLU A 46 -3.91 17.62 -1.00
N LEU A 47 -2.74 16.99 -1.16
CA LEU A 47 -1.48 17.67 -1.45
C LEU A 47 -1.25 17.93 -2.95
N GLY A 48 -2.16 17.48 -3.82
CA GLY A 48 -2.03 17.57 -5.28
C GLY A 48 -1.00 16.60 -5.87
N ILE A 49 -0.67 15.52 -5.17
CA ILE A 49 0.31 14.51 -5.57
C ILE A 49 -0.42 13.30 -6.15
N ASN A 50 -0.36 13.16 -7.47
CA ASN A 50 -0.94 12.02 -8.16
C ASN A 50 0.05 10.85 -8.29
N ASP A 51 0.15 10.02 -7.25
CA ASP A 51 0.98 8.80 -7.27
C ASP A 51 0.27 7.65 -8.01
N GLY A 52 0.56 7.51 -9.31
CA GLY A 52 -0.08 6.52 -10.18
C GLY A 52 -0.04 5.06 -9.63
N PRO A 53 1.12 4.55 -9.18
CA PRO A 53 1.20 3.22 -8.58
C PRO A 53 0.29 2.99 -7.37
N LEU A 54 0.25 3.92 -6.40
CA LEU A 54 -0.60 3.78 -5.21
C LEU A 54 -2.09 3.88 -5.55
N HIS A 55 -2.47 4.78 -6.46
CA HIS A 55 -3.85 4.89 -6.93
C HIS A 55 -4.31 3.61 -7.64
N ARG A 56 -3.46 3.07 -8.52
CA ARG A 56 -3.73 1.79 -9.20
C ARG A 56 -3.93 0.66 -8.20
N LEU A 57 -3.10 0.59 -7.17
CA LEU A 57 -3.20 -0.44 -6.14
C LEU A 57 -4.50 -0.32 -5.35
N LEU A 58 -4.93 0.92 -5.02
CA LEU A 58 -6.21 1.17 -4.37
C LEU A 58 -7.39 0.67 -5.23
N THR A 59 -7.37 0.91 -6.55
CA THR A 59 -8.37 0.36 -7.48
C THR A 59 -8.40 -1.16 -7.44
N LEU A 60 -7.24 -1.81 -7.56
CA LEU A 60 -7.13 -3.28 -7.55
C LEU A 60 -7.64 -3.93 -6.25
N ILE A 61 -7.56 -3.23 -5.11
CA ILE A 61 -8.08 -3.73 -3.84
C ILE A 61 -9.60 -3.59 -3.76
N GLY A 62 -10.19 -2.61 -4.45
CA GLY A 62 -11.64 -2.35 -4.46
C GLY A 62 -12.45 -3.27 -5.38
N GLU A 63 -11.81 -3.95 -6.34
CA GLU A 63 -12.43 -4.94 -7.26
C GLU A 63 -12.60 -6.33 -6.62
#